data_AF-A0A0H5QDG8-F1
#
_entry.id   AF-A0A0H5QDG8-F1
#
_cell.length_a   1.000
_cell.length_b   1.000
_cell.length_c   1.000
_cell.angle_alpha   90.00
_cell.angle_beta   90.00
_cell.angle_gamma   90.00
#
_symmetry.space_group_name_H-M   'P 1'
#
loop_
_entity.id
_entity.type
_entity.pdbx_description
1 polymer ?
#
loop_
_entity_poly.entity_id
_entity_poly.type
_entity_poly.pdbx_seq_one_letter_code
_entity_poly.pdbx_strand_id
1 'polypeptide(L)'
;MKNILLISSFCMLCIGFSSCSNENDEFVQDNKEMNTRSVKAIHTFPNVSRIKTDPDVVKKMNEAWEEMKNYAAKGKRREYGFYIYYDESSDKIHCGKMQMGDNIPNCEGTHASIELKPDYPALEFQNTVCAHFHCHTTLQYCPSYVSRETGPSIGDINFANSQQLPGILYDYEDAKIYGGDSKDKKYKMQTFGEYAQRPDRIY
;
A
#
# COMPACT_ATOMS: atom_id res chain seq x y z
N MET A 1 -71.49 -1.25 -7.03
CA MET A 1 -72.40 -0.68 -6.01
C MET A 1 -71.62 -0.30 -4.76
N LYS A 2 -71.13 0.93 -4.71
CA LYS A 2 -71.30 1.89 -3.61
C LYS A 2 -70.85 3.24 -4.19
N ASN A 3 -71.76 4.19 -4.08
CA ASN A 3 -71.77 5.50 -4.70
C ASN A 3 -71.18 6.55 -3.73
N ILE A 4 -71.02 7.76 -4.29
CA ILE A 4 -70.94 9.10 -3.65
C ILE A 4 -69.53 9.52 -3.25
N LEU A 5 -69.02 10.73 -3.53
CA LEU A 5 -69.27 11.86 -4.46
C LEU A 5 -68.18 12.89 -4.01
N LEU A 6 -67.35 13.46 -4.90
CA LEU A 6 -67.44 14.84 -5.46
C LEU A 6 -66.97 15.91 -4.44
N ILE A 7 -66.01 16.80 -4.75
CA ILE A 7 -66.10 18.06 -5.52
C ILE A 7 -64.66 18.64 -5.57
N SER A 8 -64.04 18.92 -6.74
CA SER A 8 -64.02 20.20 -7.48
C SER A 8 -63.39 21.37 -6.66
N SER A 9 -62.66 22.36 -7.17
CA SER A 9 -62.32 22.82 -8.51
C SER A 9 -61.14 23.81 -8.41
N PHE A 10 -60.34 23.83 -9.47
CA PHE A 10 -59.64 24.96 -10.09
C PHE A 10 -60.03 26.38 -9.63
N CYS A 11 -59.04 27.26 -9.40
CA CYS A 11 -58.96 28.54 -10.13
C CYS A 11 -57.61 29.28 -9.95
N MET A 12 -57.06 29.69 -11.09
CA MET A 12 -55.91 30.57 -11.29
C MET A 12 -56.26 32.05 -11.02
N LEU A 13 -55.23 32.81 -10.63
CA LEU A 13 -54.95 34.23 -10.87
C LEU A 13 -56.06 35.28 -10.71
N CYS A 14 -55.78 36.32 -9.92
CA CYS A 14 -55.48 37.63 -10.50
C CYS A 14 -54.89 38.62 -9.48
N ILE A 15 -54.12 39.53 -10.06
CA ILE A 15 -53.23 40.53 -9.50
C ILE A 15 -54.03 41.67 -8.86
N GLY A 16 -53.54 42.18 -7.71
CA GLY A 16 -53.92 43.47 -7.17
C GLY A 16 -52.67 44.35 -7.03
N PHE A 17 -52.59 45.42 -7.83
CA PHE A 17 -51.66 46.53 -7.61
C PHE A 17 -52.39 47.69 -6.93
N SER A 18 -51.79 48.26 -5.88
CA SER A 18 -51.91 49.66 -5.40
C SER A 18 -50.94 49.77 -4.19
N SER A 19 -49.73 50.34 -4.31
CA SER A 19 -49.31 51.76 -4.46
C SER A 19 -49.10 52.50 -3.12
N CYS A 20 -47.94 53.18 -3.05
CA CYS A 20 -47.43 54.17 -2.08
C CYS A 20 -46.77 53.57 -0.81
N SER A 21 -45.51 53.88 -0.41
CA SER A 21 -44.61 55.00 -0.70
C SER A 21 -43.14 54.63 -0.40
N ASN A 22 -42.21 55.34 -1.06
CA ASN A 22 -40.75 55.36 -0.87
C ASN A 22 -40.27 55.21 0.59
N GLU A 23 -39.22 54.43 0.82
CA GLU A 23 -37.93 54.90 1.38
C GLU A 23 -36.79 54.06 0.76
N ASN A 24 -35.76 54.75 0.30
CA ASN A 24 -34.53 54.15 -0.20
C ASN A 24 -33.77 53.54 0.97
N ASP A 25 -33.44 52.25 0.92
CA ASP A 25 -32.33 51.72 1.69
C ASP A 25 -31.57 50.70 0.85
N GLU A 26 -30.25 50.86 0.91
CA GLU A 26 -29.25 50.23 0.06
C GLU A 26 -29.36 48.70 0.01
N PHE A 27 -29.23 48.20 -1.21
CA PHE A 27 -29.00 46.80 -1.53
C PHE A 27 -27.65 46.36 -0.91
N VAL A 28 -27.66 45.89 0.33
CA VAL A 28 -26.58 45.04 0.84
C VAL A 28 -26.92 43.62 0.44
N GLN A 29 -26.59 43.26 -0.80
CA GLN A 29 -26.35 41.88 -1.16
C GLN A 29 -25.17 41.40 -0.30
N ASP A 30 -25.49 40.75 0.82
CA ASP A 30 -24.54 39.89 1.51
C ASP A 30 -24.27 38.69 0.59
N ASN A 31 -23.43 38.92 -0.43
CA ASN A 31 -22.72 37.88 -1.13
C ASN A 31 -21.77 37.27 -0.09
N LYS A 32 -22.33 36.43 0.78
CA LYS A 32 -21.55 35.47 1.52
C LYS A 32 -20.99 34.53 0.47
N GLU A 33 -19.84 34.91 -0.07
CA GLU A 33 -18.96 34.03 -0.81
C GLU A 33 -18.85 32.77 0.03
N MET A 34 -19.58 31.73 -0.39
CA MET A 34 -19.21 30.39 -0.03
C MET A 34 -17.84 30.22 -0.67
N ASN A 35 -16.81 30.54 0.12
CA ASN A 35 -15.46 30.09 -0.09
C ASN A 35 -15.53 28.57 -0.01
N THR A 36 -15.92 27.95 -1.13
CA THR A 36 -15.66 26.55 -1.41
C THR A 36 -14.16 26.44 -1.56
N ARG A 37 -13.47 26.53 -0.41
CA ARG A 37 -12.11 26.07 -0.29
C ARG A 37 -12.19 24.62 -0.72
N SER A 38 -11.77 24.35 -1.94
CA SER A 38 -11.71 23.01 -2.48
C SER A 38 -10.85 22.21 -1.51
N VAL A 39 -11.50 21.38 -0.70
CA VAL A 39 -10.80 20.41 0.13
C VAL A 39 -10.26 19.44 -0.89
N LYS A 40 -9.00 19.63 -1.28
CA LYS A 40 -8.26 18.64 -2.05
C LYS A 40 -8.38 17.33 -1.28
N ALA A 41 -8.95 16.30 -1.91
CA ALA A 41 -9.01 14.99 -1.30
C ALA A 41 -7.56 14.47 -1.25
N ILE A 42 -7.01 14.36 -0.04
CA ILE A 42 -5.67 13.85 0.19
C ILE A 42 -5.82 12.38 0.61
N HIS A 43 -5.21 11.50 -0.17
CA HIS A 43 -5.04 10.11 0.19
C HIS A 43 -3.84 9.95 1.12
N THR A 44 -4.07 9.48 2.34
CA THR A 44 -3.02 9.33 3.36
C THR A 44 -2.68 7.86 3.56
N PHE A 45 -1.43 7.48 3.31
CA PHE A 45 -0.99 6.09 3.47
C PHE A 45 -0.56 5.78 4.92
N PRO A 46 -0.73 4.53 5.38
CA PRO A 46 -0.28 4.14 6.71
C PRO A 46 1.24 4.13 6.83
N ASN A 47 1.73 4.41 8.04
CA ASN A 47 3.14 4.27 8.38
C ASN A 47 3.58 2.80 8.40
N VAL A 48 4.82 2.52 8.00
CA VAL A 48 5.39 1.17 7.99
C VAL A 48 5.36 0.49 9.37
N SER A 49 5.37 1.26 10.46
CA SER A 49 5.17 0.73 11.82
C SER A 49 3.81 0.06 12.02
N ARG A 50 2.74 0.62 11.44
CA ARG A 50 1.41 0.00 11.39
C ARG A 50 1.42 -1.18 10.42
N ILE A 51 1.98 -1.02 9.23
CA ILE A 51 1.98 -2.06 8.19
C ILE A 51 2.66 -3.34 8.69
N LYS A 52 3.85 -3.23 9.29
CA LYS A 52 4.64 -4.40 9.71
C LYS A 52 4.06 -5.16 10.91
N THR A 53 3.07 -4.58 11.57
CA THR A 53 2.38 -5.18 12.74
C THR A 53 0.96 -5.65 12.40
N ASP A 54 0.50 -5.41 11.17
CA ASP A 54 -0.78 -5.90 10.69
C ASP A 54 -0.79 -7.45 10.64
N PRO A 55 -1.80 -8.12 11.23
CA PRO A 55 -1.82 -9.58 11.32
C PRO A 55 -1.78 -10.30 9.97
N ASP A 56 -2.47 -9.76 8.95
CA ASP A 56 -2.53 -10.38 7.63
C ASP A 56 -1.19 -10.19 6.90
N VAL A 57 -0.55 -9.02 7.07
CA VAL A 57 0.81 -8.79 6.57
C VAL A 57 1.81 -9.72 7.24
N VAL A 58 1.81 -9.82 8.58
CA VAL A 58 2.72 -10.73 9.32
C VAL A 58 2.53 -12.18 8.88
N LYS A 59 1.28 -12.62 8.74
CA LYS A 59 0.96 -13.96 8.23
C LYS A 59 1.54 -14.17 6.84
N LYS A 60 1.36 -13.22 5.90
CA LYS A 60 1.88 -13.33 4.53
C LYS A 60 3.41 -13.29 4.48
N MET A 61 4.07 -12.48 5.31
CA MET A 61 5.53 -12.44 5.41
C MET A 61 6.08 -13.79 5.89
N ASN A 62 5.43 -14.41 6.87
CA ASN A 62 5.82 -15.74 7.36
C ASN A 62 5.58 -16.83 6.30
N GLU A 63 4.46 -16.77 5.56
CA GLU A 63 4.22 -17.67 4.41
C GLU A 63 5.35 -17.57 3.38
N ALA A 64 5.75 -16.35 2.99
CA ALA A 64 6.83 -16.14 2.04
C ALA A 64 8.20 -16.63 2.56
N TRP A 65 8.47 -16.47 3.86
CA TRP A 65 9.67 -17.01 4.50
C TRP A 65 9.71 -18.54 4.45
N GLU A 66 8.60 -19.20 4.77
CA GLU A 66 8.50 -20.66 4.70
C GLU A 66 8.63 -21.16 3.26
N GLU A 67 8.01 -20.50 2.28
CA GLU A 67 8.19 -20.83 0.85
C GLU A 67 9.64 -20.71 0.40
N MET A 68 10.35 -19.66 0.82
CA MET A 68 11.78 -19.50 0.55
C MET A 68 12.60 -20.67 1.11
N LYS A 69 12.36 -21.05 2.38
CA LYS A 69 13.05 -22.18 3.02
C LYS A 69 12.69 -23.53 2.39
N ASN A 70 11.44 -23.70 1.97
CA ASN A 70 10.95 -24.94 1.34
C ASN A 70 11.52 -25.11 -0.06
N TYR A 71 11.66 -24.01 -0.81
CA TYR A 71 12.28 -24.03 -2.13
C TYR A 71 13.78 -24.34 -2.08
N ALA A 72 14.45 -23.95 -0.99
CA ALA A 72 15.89 -24.09 -0.85
C ALA A 72 16.36 -25.55 -0.95
N ALA A 73 17.26 -25.81 -1.90
CA ALA A 73 17.96 -27.08 -2.09
C ALA A 73 19.31 -26.85 -2.79
N LYS A 74 20.08 -27.92 -3.03
CA LYS A 74 21.33 -27.81 -3.79
C LYS A 74 21.09 -27.19 -5.17
N GLY A 75 21.74 -26.06 -5.45
CA GLY A 75 21.57 -25.31 -6.70
C GLY A 75 20.22 -24.60 -6.85
N LYS A 76 19.40 -24.56 -5.80
CA LYS A 76 18.08 -23.93 -5.80
C LYS A 76 17.92 -23.00 -4.62
N ARG A 77 17.83 -21.71 -4.90
CA ARG A 77 17.43 -20.68 -3.94
C ARG A 77 16.85 -19.50 -4.71
N ARG A 78 15.85 -18.84 -4.14
CA ARG A 78 15.21 -17.65 -4.72
C ARG A 78 14.53 -16.85 -3.63
N GLU A 79 14.36 -15.57 -3.87
CA GLU A 79 13.62 -14.69 -2.95
C GLU A 79 12.13 -14.77 -3.22
N TYR A 80 11.37 -14.45 -2.19
CA TYR A 80 9.92 -14.33 -2.24
C TYR A 80 9.52 -12.98 -1.69
N GLY A 81 8.51 -12.37 -2.29
CA GLY A 81 8.03 -11.05 -1.91
C GLY A 81 6.64 -10.74 -2.45
N PHE A 82 6.10 -9.60 -2.05
CA PHE A 82 4.79 -9.11 -2.49
C PHE A 82 4.65 -7.61 -2.22
N TYR A 83 3.76 -6.96 -2.95
CA TYR A 83 3.31 -5.61 -2.63
C TYR A 83 2.26 -5.62 -1.52
N ILE A 84 2.22 -4.56 -0.74
CA ILE A 84 1.22 -4.34 0.30
C ILE A 84 0.41 -3.12 -0.10
N TYR A 85 -0.91 -3.24 0.02
CA TYR A 85 -1.88 -2.27 -0.44
C TYR A 85 -2.72 -1.76 0.73
N TYR A 86 -3.19 -0.53 0.62
CA TYR A 86 -4.05 0.15 1.57
C TYR A 86 -5.30 0.66 0.86
N ASP A 87 -6.46 0.36 1.43
CA ASP A 87 -7.75 0.92 1.05
C ASP A 87 -8.18 1.93 2.11
N GLU A 88 -8.10 3.22 1.77
CA GLU A 88 -8.48 4.32 2.65
C GLU A 88 -9.97 4.37 2.96
N SER A 89 -10.82 3.89 2.04
CA SER A 89 -12.27 3.92 2.25
C SER A 89 -12.73 2.97 3.35
N SER A 90 -12.00 1.87 3.53
CA SER A 90 -12.29 0.84 4.54
C SER A 90 -11.26 0.79 5.67
N ASP A 91 -10.21 1.62 5.60
CA ASP A 91 -9.04 1.61 6.49
C ASP A 91 -8.38 0.22 6.63
N LYS A 92 -8.29 -0.51 5.51
CA LYS A 92 -7.76 -1.89 5.48
C LYS A 92 -6.46 -2.01 4.73
N ILE A 93 -5.55 -2.80 5.28
CA ILE A 93 -4.33 -3.25 4.62
C ILE A 93 -4.60 -4.63 4.01
N HIS A 94 -4.11 -4.87 2.80
CA HIS A 94 -4.15 -6.19 2.17
C HIS A 94 -2.84 -6.51 1.46
N CYS A 95 -2.52 -7.79 1.38
CA CYS A 95 -1.33 -8.26 0.69
C CYS A 95 -1.65 -8.63 -0.75
N GLY A 96 -0.75 -8.25 -1.65
CA GLY A 96 -0.73 -8.68 -3.03
C GLY A 96 -0.42 -10.17 -3.19
N LYS A 97 -0.34 -10.59 -4.46
CA LYS A 97 0.09 -11.94 -4.80
C LYS A 97 1.55 -12.12 -4.41
N MET A 98 1.84 -13.27 -3.83
CA MET A 98 3.21 -13.69 -3.59
C MET A 98 3.90 -13.95 -4.92
N GLN A 99 5.06 -13.33 -5.08
CA GLN A 99 5.90 -13.41 -6.26
C GLN A 99 7.25 -14.01 -5.87
N MET A 100 7.95 -14.55 -6.86
CA MET A 100 9.22 -15.23 -6.67
C MET A 100 10.25 -14.65 -7.63
N GLY A 101 11.46 -14.45 -7.12
CA GLY A 101 12.60 -14.09 -7.94
C GLY A 101 13.11 -15.27 -8.75
N ASP A 102 14.11 -15.00 -9.58
CA ASP A 102 14.79 -16.02 -10.36
C ASP A 102 15.50 -17.04 -9.46
N ASN A 103 15.64 -18.26 -9.97
CA ASN A 103 16.49 -19.25 -9.31
C ASN A 103 17.95 -18.82 -9.40
N ILE A 104 18.66 -18.81 -8.27
CA ILE A 104 20.10 -18.58 -8.27
C ILE A 104 20.86 -19.92 -8.19
N PRO A 105 21.46 -20.38 -9.29
CA PRO A 105 22.33 -21.55 -9.27
C PRO A 105 23.68 -21.24 -8.60
N ASN A 106 24.40 -22.30 -8.21
CA ASN A 106 25.83 -22.28 -7.87
C ASN A 106 26.30 -21.41 -6.70
N CYS A 107 25.39 -20.86 -5.89
CA CYS A 107 25.75 -20.04 -4.71
C CYS A 107 26.57 -18.78 -5.05
N GLU A 108 26.65 -18.42 -6.33
CA GLU A 108 27.20 -17.15 -6.81
C GLU A 108 26.15 -16.05 -6.70
N GLY A 109 26.57 -14.81 -6.51
CA GLY A 109 25.66 -13.67 -6.37
C GLY A 109 24.89 -13.75 -5.06
N THR A 110 25.43 -13.12 -4.02
CA THR A 110 24.90 -13.13 -2.66
C THR A 110 23.56 -12.42 -2.50
N HIS A 111 23.05 -11.80 -3.56
CA HIS A 111 21.78 -11.06 -3.58
C HIS A 111 20.95 -11.64 -4.72
N ALA A 112 19.83 -12.29 -4.40
CA ALA A 112 18.78 -12.30 -5.40
C ALA A 112 18.19 -10.91 -5.40
N SER A 113 17.60 -10.53 -6.52
CA SER A 113 16.74 -9.38 -6.57
C SER A 113 15.44 -9.88 -7.14
N ILE A 114 14.37 -9.70 -6.38
CA ILE A 114 13.02 -9.95 -6.88
C ILE A 114 12.51 -8.67 -7.55
N GLU A 115 12.12 -8.78 -8.82
CA GLU A 115 11.45 -7.69 -9.52
C GLU A 115 9.94 -7.82 -9.35
N LEU A 116 9.39 -7.20 -8.32
CA LEU A 116 7.95 -7.25 -8.02
C LEU A 116 7.14 -6.53 -9.10
N LYS A 117 6.12 -7.21 -9.63
CA LYS A 117 5.15 -6.66 -10.59
C LYS A 117 3.85 -6.26 -9.90
N PRO A 118 3.23 -5.13 -10.27
CA PRO A 118 1.91 -4.74 -9.76
C PRO A 118 0.84 -5.81 -9.99
N ASP A 119 -0.03 -6.03 -8.98
CA ASP A 119 -1.21 -6.90 -9.14
C ASP A 119 -2.39 -6.22 -9.86
N TYR A 120 -2.37 -4.88 -9.89
CA TYR A 120 -3.43 -4.03 -10.42
C TYR A 120 -2.93 -3.20 -11.61
N PRO A 121 -3.84 -2.64 -12.44
CA PRO A 121 -3.49 -1.58 -13.38
C PRO A 121 -2.69 -0.46 -12.71
N ALA A 122 -1.83 0.21 -13.48
CA ALA A 122 -0.87 1.17 -12.94
C ALA A 122 -1.53 2.29 -12.10
N LEU A 123 -2.74 2.72 -12.43
CA LEU A 123 -3.47 3.76 -11.69
C LEU A 123 -3.92 3.25 -10.31
N GLU A 124 -4.57 2.10 -10.24
CA GLU A 124 -5.00 1.48 -8.99
C GLU A 124 -3.80 1.13 -8.11
N PHE A 125 -2.74 0.59 -8.70
CA PHE A 125 -1.49 0.33 -8.01
C PHE A 125 -0.96 1.60 -7.36
N GLN A 126 -0.84 2.70 -8.11
CA GLN A 126 -0.31 3.96 -7.59
C GLN A 126 -1.12 4.54 -6.43
N ASN A 127 -2.44 4.31 -6.44
CA ASN A 127 -3.38 4.81 -5.46
C ASN A 127 -3.48 3.93 -4.20
N THR A 128 -3.04 2.68 -4.25
CA THR A 128 -3.27 1.73 -3.15
C THR A 128 -1.99 1.15 -2.58
N VAL A 129 -0.92 0.98 -3.37
CA VAL A 129 0.34 0.38 -2.86
C VAL A 129 0.93 1.27 -1.78
N CYS A 130 1.26 0.71 -0.62
CA CYS A 130 1.75 1.47 0.54
C CYS A 130 3.10 0.98 1.07
N ALA A 131 3.50 -0.26 0.75
CA ALA A 131 4.80 -0.83 1.06
C ALA A 131 5.11 -2.02 0.15
N HIS A 132 6.32 -2.57 0.26
CA HIS A 132 6.65 -3.88 -0.28
C HIS A 132 7.41 -4.73 0.73
N PHE A 133 7.31 -6.05 0.57
CA PHE A 133 8.05 -7.02 1.36
C PHE A 133 8.85 -7.96 0.46
N HIS A 134 10.04 -8.34 0.90
CA HIS A 134 10.72 -9.53 0.40
C HIS A 134 11.55 -10.21 1.50
N CYS A 135 12.04 -11.42 1.21
CA CYS A 135 12.93 -12.15 2.09
C CYS A 135 14.16 -12.68 1.36
N HIS A 136 15.31 -12.64 2.03
CA HIS A 136 16.58 -13.08 1.45
C HIS A 136 16.82 -14.59 1.60
N THR A 137 17.52 -15.14 0.62
CA THR A 137 17.77 -16.59 0.52
C THR A 137 18.71 -17.15 1.59
N THR A 138 18.49 -18.41 1.98
CA THR A 138 19.45 -19.19 2.78
C THR A 138 20.73 -19.54 1.99
N LEU A 139 21.82 -19.82 2.70
CA LEU A 139 23.03 -20.44 2.16
C LEU A 139 23.24 -21.90 2.62
N GLN A 140 22.24 -22.56 3.25
CA GLN A 140 22.38 -23.92 3.79
C GLN A 140 23.02 -24.93 2.84
N TYR A 141 22.71 -24.86 1.54
CA TYR A 141 23.18 -25.82 0.54
C TYR A 141 24.41 -25.33 -0.24
N CYS A 142 25.09 -24.30 0.26
CA CYS A 142 26.29 -23.73 -0.34
C CYS A 142 27.57 -24.20 0.34
N PRO A 143 28.73 -24.19 -0.35
CA PRO A 143 30.02 -24.44 0.28
C PRO A 143 30.29 -23.48 1.43
N SER A 144 30.94 -23.95 2.49
CA SER A 144 31.15 -23.20 3.73
C SER A 144 31.97 -21.92 3.61
N TYR A 145 32.76 -21.78 2.54
CA TYR A 145 33.51 -20.56 2.23
C TYR A 145 32.67 -19.47 1.56
N VAL A 146 31.44 -19.79 1.11
CA VAL A 146 30.49 -18.80 0.60
C VAL A 146 29.82 -18.10 1.76
N SER A 147 29.69 -16.78 1.70
CA SER A 147 29.02 -15.99 2.74
C SER A 147 28.35 -14.76 2.16
N ARG A 148 27.42 -14.19 2.93
CA ARG A 148 26.81 -12.89 2.64
C ARG A 148 26.50 -12.13 3.92
N GLU A 149 26.57 -10.81 3.84
CA GLU A 149 26.01 -9.95 4.88
C GLU A 149 24.48 -10.05 4.86
N THR A 150 23.86 -9.79 6.02
CA THR A 150 22.41 -9.76 6.15
C THR A 150 21.89 -8.33 6.20
N GLY A 151 20.64 -8.16 5.78
CA GLY A 151 19.98 -6.87 5.67
C GLY A 151 19.87 -6.37 4.22
N PRO A 152 19.20 -5.24 4.02
CA PRO A 152 18.88 -4.74 2.68
C PRO A 152 20.15 -4.37 1.91
N SER A 153 20.22 -4.79 0.65
CA SER A 153 21.27 -4.37 -0.27
C SER A 153 21.07 -2.91 -0.70
N ILE A 154 22.11 -2.31 -1.29
CA ILE A 154 21.97 -1.00 -1.94
C ILE A 154 20.91 -1.04 -3.06
N GLY A 155 20.77 -2.19 -3.75
CA GLY A 155 19.73 -2.39 -4.76
C GLY A 155 18.33 -2.27 -4.17
N ASP A 156 18.10 -2.91 -3.01
CA ASP A 156 16.81 -2.86 -2.30
C ASP A 156 16.47 -1.42 -1.88
N ILE A 157 17.44 -0.72 -1.30
CA ILE A 157 17.27 0.67 -0.85
C ILE A 157 16.96 1.59 -2.04
N ASN A 158 17.73 1.47 -3.13
CA ASN A 158 17.53 2.27 -4.34
C ASN A 158 16.16 1.99 -4.96
N PHE A 159 15.74 0.72 -5.00
CA PHE A 159 14.42 0.33 -5.49
C PHE A 159 13.32 0.96 -4.63
N ALA A 160 13.34 0.75 -3.31
CA ALA A 160 12.37 1.32 -2.37
C ALA A 160 12.24 2.85 -2.54
N ASN A 161 13.37 3.55 -2.60
CA ASN A 161 13.42 4.99 -2.77
C ASN A 161 12.87 5.44 -4.13
N SER A 162 13.21 4.72 -5.22
CA SER A 162 12.71 5.03 -6.57
C SER A 162 11.18 4.91 -6.68
N GLN A 163 10.60 3.98 -5.90
CA GLN A 163 9.15 3.77 -5.85
C GLN A 163 8.46 4.67 -4.82
N GLN A 164 9.23 5.41 -4.00
CA GLN A 164 8.75 6.15 -2.84
C GLN A 164 7.93 5.26 -1.90
N LEU A 165 8.44 4.06 -1.64
CA LEU A 165 7.79 3.05 -0.83
C LEU A 165 8.70 2.61 0.33
N PRO A 166 8.17 2.46 1.55
CA PRO A 166 8.87 1.70 2.58
C PRO A 166 9.01 0.24 2.14
N GLY A 167 10.21 -0.31 2.36
CA GLY A 167 10.49 -1.73 2.23
C GLY A 167 10.49 -2.44 3.59
N ILE A 168 10.04 -3.69 3.62
CA ILE A 168 10.12 -4.60 4.76
C ILE A 168 10.91 -5.84 4.32
N LEU A 169 11.92 -6.22 5.10
CA LEU A 169 12.80 -7.35 4.80
C LEU A 169 12.78 -8.37 5.94
N TYR A 170 12.64 -9.64 5.59
CA TYR A 170 13.09 -10.74 6.45
C TYR A 170 14.46 -11.26 5.98
N ASP A 171 15.42 -11.25 6.90
CA ASP A 171 16.73 -11.84 6.70
C ASP A 171 17.21 -12.49 8.01
N TYR A 172 18.28 -13.26 7.98
CA TYR A 172 18.84 -13.93 9.16
C TYR A 172 19.32 -12.91 10.20
N GLU A 173 19.17 -13.26 11.48
CA GLU A 173 19.49 -12.38 12.61
C GLU A 173 20.98 -12.01 12.65
N ASP A 174 21.85 -13.01 12.43
CA ASP A 174 23.30 -12.87 12.35
C ASP A 174 23.69 -11.77 11.34
N ALA A 175 24.69 -10.95 11.64
CA ALA A 175 25.16 -9.91 10.70
C ALA A 175 25.64 -10.49 9.36
N LYS A 176 26.11 -11.75 9.39
CA LYS A 176 26.64 -12.47 8.25
C LYS A 176 26.29 -13.95 8.37
N ILE A 177 25.89 -14.57 7.27
CA ILE A 177 25.66 -16.02 7.19
C ILE A 177 26.63 -16.68 6.22
N TYR A 178 26.86 -17.98 6.44
CA TYR A 178 27.79 -18.80 5.69
C TYR A 178 27.12 -20.01 5.06
N GLY A 179 27.76 -20.58 4.05
CA GLY A 179 27.35 -21.86 3.48
C GLY A 179 27.28 -22.97 4.53
N GLY A 180 26.21 -23.75 4.53
CA GLY A 180 25.98 -24.78 5.53
C GLY A 180 25.23 -24.30 6.79
N ASP A 181 25.04 -22.99 6.97
CA ASP A 181 24.18 -22.47 8.03
C ASP A 181 22.74 -23.00 7.87
N SER A 182 22.12 -23.40 8.97
CA SER A 182 20.73 -23.88 8.95
C SER A 182 19.80 -22.81 8.37
N LYS A 183 18.95 -23.19 7.42
CA LYS A 183 17.87 -22.33 6.90
C LYS A 183 16.82 -21.99 7.97
N ASP A 184 16.79 -22.73 9.08
CA ASP A 184 15.90 -22.50 10.21
C ASP A 184 16.56 -21.69 11.34
N LYS A 185 17.73 -21.07 11.08
CA LYS A 185 18.25 -20.01 11.94
C LYS A 185 17.21 -18.90 12.11
N LYS A 186 17.28 -18.21 13.25
CA LYS A 186 16.40 -17.08 13.54
C LYS A 186 16.54 -16.01 12.46
N TYR A 187 15.40 -15.41 12.10
CA TYR A 187 15.34 -14.25 11.24
C TYR A 187 15.06 -12.98 12.06
N LYS A 188 15.37 -11.84 11.47
CA LYS A 188 15.00 -10.51 11.92
C LYS A 188 14.17 -9.83 10.85
N MET A 189 13.28 -8.96 11.29
CA MET A 189 12.55 -8.04 10.42
C MET A 189 13.25 -6.68 10.41
N GLN A 190 13.48 -6.13 9.23
CA GLN A 190 14.03 -4.80 9.04
C GLN A 190 13.12 -3.98 8.15
N THR A 191 12.98 -2.69 8.44
CA THR A 191 12.38 -1.71 7.53
C THR A 191 13.48 -0.93 6.85
N PHE A 192 13.34 -0.61 5.56
CA PHE A 192 14.36 0.07 4.76
C PHE A 192 13.75 1.04 3.75
N GLY A 193 14.61 1.86 3.14
CA GLY A 193 14.21 3.02 2.35
C GLY A 193 14.11 4.30 3.18
N GLU A 194 14.05 5.44 2.50
CA GLU A 194 13.97 6.78 3.09
C GLU A 194 12.57 7.10 3.64
N TYR A 195 11.55 6.41 3.11
CA TYR A 195 10.15 6.70 3.37
C TYR A 195 9.64 5.81 4.49
N ALA A 196 9.19 6.41 5.61
CA ALA A 196 8.47 5.69 6.66
C ALA A 196 7.01 5.40 6.27
N GLN A 197 6.51 6.06 5.22
CA GLN A 197 5.19 5.88 4.62
C GLN A 197 5.26 6.35 3.17
N ARG A 198 4.43 5.80 2.28
CA ARG A 198 4.30 6.35 0.92
C ARG A 198 3.82 7.81 0.99
N PRO A 199 4.37 8.73 0.20
CA PRO A 199 3.89 10.11 0.16
C PRO A 199 2.41 10.19 -0.20
N ASP A 200 1.71 11.10 0.48
CA ASP A 200 0.30 11.37 0.25
C ASP A 200 0.03 11.77 -1.20
N ARG A 201 -1.15 11.41 -1.69
CA ARG A 201 -1.57 11.71 -3.07
C ARG A 201 -2.74 12.67 -3.04
N ILE A 202 -2.73 13.62 -3.97
CA ILE A 202 -3.81 14.60 -4.15
C ILE A 202 -4.67 14.14 -5.31
N TYR A 203 -5.97 14.04 -5.10
CA TYR A 203 -6.98 13.87 -6.15
C TYR A 203 -7.60 15.20 -6.57
#